data_AF-A0A562LFH4-F1
#
_entry.id   AF-A0A562LFH4-F1
#
_cell.length_a   1.000
_cell.length_b   1.000
_cell.length_c   1.000
_cell.angle_alpha   90.00
_cell.angle_beta   90.00
_cell.angle_gamma   90.00
#
_symmetry.space_group_name_H-M   'P 1'
#
loop_
_entity.id
_entity.type
_entity.pdbx_description
1 polymer ?
#
loop_
_entity_poly.entity_id
_entity_poly.type
_entity_poly.pdbx_seq_one_letter_code
_entity_poly.pdbx_strand_id
1 'polypeptide(L)'
;MYRRADDALVVVPSLFQSPLALSKHSALRQIGVATVELAHLGESLVADIGIHGYAIATGADEALIRMCVDRATAAGAVPGVAHEAPMPSFSADEP
;
A
#
# COMPACT_ATOMS: atom_id res chain seq x y z
N MET A 1 -1.98 1.10 -1.71
CA MET A 1 -2.37 1.19 -0.28
C MET A 1 -2.82 -0.15 0.21
N TYR A 2 -2.52 -0.45 1.46
CA TYR A 2 -2.63 -1.79 2.01
C TYR A 2 -3.32 -1.75 3.37
N ARG A 3 -4.00 -2.84 3.71
CA ARG A 3 -4.55 -3.09 5.04
C ARG A 3 -3.77 -4.22 5.69
N ARG A 4 -3.31 -3.99 6.92
CA ARG A 4 -2.63 -4.99 7.74
C ARG A 4 -3.67 -5.86 8.49
N ALA A 5 -3.25 -6.99 9.05
CA ALA A 5 -4.15 -7.92 9.76
C ALA A 5 -4.86 -7.31 10.99
N ASP A 6 -4.26 -6.30 11.61
CA ASP A 6 -4.84 -5.50 12.71
C ASP A 6 -5.73 -4.33 12.23
N ASP A 7 -6.15 -4.37 10.96
CA ASP A 7 -6.93 -3.33 10.26
C ASP A 7 -6.21 -1.98 10.06
N ALA A 8 -4.92 -1.88 10.43
CA ALA A 8 -4.15 -0.67 10.22
C ALA A 8 -3.96 -0.35 8.72
N LEU A 9 -4.13 0.93 8.36
CA LEU A 9 -3.99 1.42 6.99
C LEU A 9 -2.54 1.77 6.69
N VAL A 10 -1.93 1.05 5.74
CA VAL A 10 -0.54 1.24 5.32
C VAL A 10 -0.49 1.95 3.96
N VAL A 11 0.21 3.08 3.94
CA VAL A 11 0.41 3.93 2.78
C VAL A 11 1.81 3.69 2.24
N VAL A 12 1.89 3.34 0.97
CA VAL A 12 3.17 3.14 0.27
C VAL A 12 3.11 3.99 -1.00
N PRO A 13 4.02 4.97 -1.18
CA PRO A 13 4.06 5.76 -2.40
C PRO A 13 4.34 4.88 -3.61
N SER A 14 3.69 5.16 -4.73
CA SER A 14 3.88 4.45 -5.99
C SER A 14 5.34 4.50 -6.49
N LEU A 15 6.03 5.61 -6.25
CA LEU A 15 7.44 5.80 -6.61
C LEU A 15 8.40 4.91 -5.81
N PHE A 16 7.99 4.46 -4.63
CA PHE A 16 8.80 3.68 -3.70
C PHE A 16 8.15 2.31 -3.43
N GLN A 17 7.49 1.71 -4.41
CA GLN A 17 7.01 0.32 -4.34
C GLN A 17 8.21 -0.64 -4.25
N SER A 18 8.90 -0.63 -3.11
CA SER A 18 9.93 -1.57 -2.77
C SER A 18 9.25 -2.81 -2.17
N PRO A 19 9.40 -3.99 -2.79
CA PRO A 19 8.85 -5.24 -2.26
C PRO A 19 9.29 -5.49 -0.81
N LEU A 20 10.49 -5.03 -0.43
CA LEU A 20 11.08 -5.21 0.90
C LEU A 20 10.31 -4.48 2.03
N ALA A 21 9.71 -3.33 1.75
CA ALA A 21 8.89 -2.61 2.74
C ALA A 21 7.59 -3.38 3.04
N LEU A 22 7.05 -4.07 2.04
CA LEU A 22 5.84 -4.89 2.15
C LEU A 22 6.13 -6.24 2.81
N SER A 23 7.32 -6.82 2.61
CA SER A 23 7.72 -8.11 3.19
C SER A 23 7.84 -8.12 4.71
N LYS A 24 8.03 -6.96 5.37
CA LYS A 24 8.09 -6.87 6.85
C LYS A 24 6.74 -7.12 7.52
N HIS A 25 5.65 -7.02 6.78
CA HIS A 25 4.31 -7.22 7.31
C HIS A 25 3.72 -8.47 6.65
N SER A 26 3.73 -9.58 7.38
CA SER A 26 3.31 -10.92 6.92
C SER A 26 1.84 -11.04 6.49
N ALA A 27 1.05 -9.97 6.53
CA ALA A 27 -0.35 -9.95 6.10
C ALA A 27 -0.79 -8.54 5.64
N LEU A 28 -0.20 -8.02 4.56
CA LEU A 28 -0.71 -6.83 3.88
C LEU A 28 -1.62 -7.22 2.72
N ARG A 29 -2.87 -6.73 2.75
CA ARG A 29 -3.81 -6.84 1.64
C ARG A 29 -3.91 -5.51 0.92
N GLN A 30 -3.64 -5.46 -0.38
CA GLN A 30 -3.87 -4.24 -1.15
C GLN A 30 -5.37 -3.93 -1.19
N ILE A 31 -5.74 -2.69 -0.85
CA ILE A 31 -7.14 -2.26 -0.81
C ILE A 31 -7.46 -1.16 -1.84
N GLY A 32 -6.45 -0.53 -2.42
CA GLY A 32 -6.68 0.57 -3.36
C GLY A 32 -5.44 1.37 -3.70
N VAL A 33 -5.64 2.34 -4.58
CA VAL A 33 -4.68 3.38 -4.95
C VAL A 33 -5.38 4.73 -4.80
N ALA A 34 -4.64 5.73 -4.34
CA ALA A 34 -5.12 7.09 -4.23
C ALA A 34 -3.99 8.05 -4.63
N THR A 35 -4.36 9.19 -5.19
CA THR A 35 -3.45 10.32 -5.42
C THR A 35 -3.80 11.39 -4.41
N VAL A 36 -2.82 11.76 -3.59
CA VAL A 36 -2.96 12.78 -2.56
C VAL A 36 -1.72 13.66 -2.59
N GLU A 37 -1.89 14.97 -2.51
CA GLU A 37 -0.78 15.89 -2.35
C GLU A 37 -0.25 15.84 -0.91
N LEU A 38 1.06 15.76 -0.74
CA LEU A 38 1.71 15.67 0.57
C LEU A 38 1.35 16.84 1.50
N ALA A 39 1.05 18.02 0.95
CA ALA A 39 0.65 19.20 1.73
C ALA A 39 -0.68 19.03 2.50
N HIS A 40 -1.50 18.06 2.12
CA HIS A 40 -2.77 17.74 2.81
C HIS A 40 -2.61 16.64 3.87
N LEU A 41 -1.42 16.07 4.02
CA LEU A 41 -1.13 15.02 4.98
C LEU A 41 -0.44 15.62 6.22
N GLY A 42 -0.64 14.98 7.37
CA GLY A 42 0.06 15.31 8.60
C GLY A 42 1.58 15.17 8.44
N GLU A 43 2.33 16.09 9.04
CA GLU A 43 3.80 16.13 8.96
C GLU A 43 4.44 14.82 9.41
N SER A 44 3.90 14.18 10.46
CA SER A 44 4.39 12.90 10.96
C SER A 44 4.26 11.78 9.92
N LEU A 45 3.14 11.73 9.18
CA LEU A 45 2.93 10.74 8.13
C LEU A 45 3.91 10.96 6.97
N VAL A 46 4.09 12.22 6.57
CA VAL A 46 5.04 12.59 5.50
C VAL A 46 6.47 12.25 5.90
N ALA A 47 6.85 12.53 7.15
CA ALA A 47 8.17 12.19 7.68
C ALA A 47 8.41 10.67 7.67
N ASP A 48 7.45 9.87 8.16
CA ASP A 48 7.56 8.41 8.16
C ASP A 48 7.69 7.86 6.73
N ILE A 49 6.90 8.38 5.78
CA ILE A 49 7.04 8.04 4.36
C ILE A 49 8.44 8.38 3.85
N GLY A 50 8.97 9.55 4.17
CA GLY A 50 10.29 9.99 3.72
C GLY A 50 11.44 9.14 4.27
N ILE A 51 11.31 8.67 5.53
CA ILE A 51 12.36 7.89 6.21
C ILE A 51 12.26 6.40 5.84
N HIS A 52 11.04 5.85 5.81
CA HIS A 52 10.82 4.41 5.70
C HIS A 52 10.35 3.97 4.32
N GLY A 53 9.93 4.89 3.45
CA GLY A 53 9.28 4.59 2.18
C GLY A 53 7.84 4.12 2.31
N TYR A 54 7.28 4.13 3.53
CA TYR A 54 5.89 3.83 3.85
C TYR A 54 5.50 4.46 5.18
N ALA A 55 4.20 4.59 5.45
CA ALA A 55 3.71 4.99 6.76
C ALA A 55 2.39 4.30 7.10
N ILE A 56 2.05 4.32 8.39
CA ILE A 56 0.74 3.87 8.88
C ILE A 56 -0.12 5.11 9.07
N ALA A 57 -1.19 5.22 8.28
CA ALA A 57 -2.14 6.31 8.43
C ALA A 57 -3.02 6.07 9.65
N THR A 58 -3.23 7.13 10.43
CA THR A 58 -4.10 7.12 11.61
C THR A 58 -4.93 8.40 11.66
N GLY A 59 -6.06 8.38 12.37
CA GLY A 59 -6.84 9.59 12.66
C GLY A 59 -7.30 10.35 11.41
N ALA A 60 -6.99 11.65 11.33
CA ALA A 60 -7.42 12.52 10.23
C ALA A 60 -6.81 12.12 8.88
N ASP A 61 -5.54 11.70 8.87
CA ASP A 61 -4.87 11.22 7.67
C ASP A 61 -5.55 9.96 7.13
N GLU A 62 -5.90 9.03 8.02
CA GLU A 62 -6.61 7.81 7.63
C GLU A 62 -7.95 8.12 6.96
N ALA A 63 -8.74 9.02 7.54
CA ALA A 63 -10.04 9.40 6.99
C ALA A 63 -9.92 10.08 5.62
N LEU A 64 -8.97 11.01 5.47
CA LEU A 64 -8.71 11.70 4.19
C LEU A 64 -8.30 10.71 3.11
N ILE A 65 -7.36 9.84 3.46
CA ILE A 65 -6.80 8.84 2.54
C ILE A 65 -7.86 7.84 2.10
N ARG A 66 -8.71 7.35 3.02
CA ARG A 66 -9.86 6.49 2.68
C ARG A 66 -10.81 7.18 1.70
N MET A 67 -11.18 8.44 1.98
CA MET A 67 -12.04 9.23 1.07
C MET A 67 -11.44 9.34 -0.34
N CYS A 68 -10.12 9.53 -0.46
CA CYS A 68 -9.45 9.58 -1.75
C CYS A 68 -9.48 8.24 -2.49
N VAL A 69 -9.34 7.11 -1.77
CA VAL A 69 -9.49 5.77 -2.37
C VAL A 69 -10.90 5.53 -2.86
N ASP A 70 -11.91 5.87 -2.08
CA ASP A 70 -13.31 5.69 -2.47
C ASP A 70 -13.62 6.50 -3.72
N ARG A 71 -13.14 7.75 -3.81
CA ARG A 71 -13.28 8.58 -5.01
C ARG A 71 -12.55 7.99 -6.22
N ALA A 72 -11.33 7.51 -6.06
CA ALA A 72 -10.57 6.89 -7.14
C ALA A 72 -11.25 5.61 -7.64
N THR A 73 -11.74 4.79 -6.72
CA THR A 73 -12.47 3.56 -7.02
C THR A 73 -13.78 3.85 -7.75
N ALA A 74 -14.55 4.85 -7.29
CA ALA A 74 -15.77 5.30 -7.96
C ALA A 74 -15.51 5.88 -9.36
N ALA A 75 -14.33 6.48 -9.57
CA ALA A 75 -13.88 6.98 -10.88
C ALA A 75 -13.35 5.87 -11.82
N GLY A 76 -13.40 4.59 -11.42
CA GLY A 76 -12.95 3.46 -12.23
C GLY A 76 -11.43 3.24 -12.21
N ALA A 77 -10.69 3.89 -11.31
CA ALA A 77 -9.28 3.58 -11.07
C ALA A 77 -9.21 2.27 -10.27
N VAL A 78 -9.28 1.15 -10.98
CA VAL A 78 -9.12 -0.20 -10.41
C VAL A 78 -7.74 -0.32 -9.73
N PRO A 79 -7.66 -0.98 -8.56
CA PRO A 79 -6.38 -1.26 -7.95
C PRO A 79 -5.57 -2.14 -8.88
N GLY A 80 -4.37 -1.67 -9.22
CA GLY A 80 -3.37 -2.46 -9.95
C GLY A 80 -3.20 -3.79 -9.24
N VAL A 81 -3.63 -4.84 -9.90
CA VAL A 81 -3.29 -6.22 -9.59
C VAL A 81 -1.76 -6.27 -9.62
N ALA A 82 -1.12 -6.26 -8.46
CA ALA A 82 0.21 -6.83 -8.37
C ALA A 82 0.02 -8.29 -8.76
N HIS A 83 0.30 -8.60 -10.01
CA HIS A 83 0.40 -9.95 -10.51
C HIS A 83 1.42 -10.63 -9.60
N GLU A 84 0.94 -11.42 -8.64
CA GLU A 84 1.73 -12.42 -7.97
C GLU A 84 2.26 -13.27 -9.11
N ALA A 85 3.49 -13.00 -9.54
CA ALA A 85 4.15 -13.85 -10.50
C ALA A 85 4.10 -15.24 -9.88
N PRO A 86 3.48 -16.25 -10.53
CA PRO A 86 3.52 -17.59 -10.01
C PRO A 86 5.00 -17.93 -9.85
N MET A 87 5.40 -18.17 -8.60
CA MET A 87 6.70 -18.77 -8.30
C MET A 87 6.86 -19.94 -9.29
N PRO A 88 7.94 -20.00 -10.08
CA PRO A 88 8.14 -21.14 -10.96
C PRO A 88 8.18 -22.37 -10.06
N SER A 89 7.16 -23.23 -10.21
CA SER A 89 7.17 -24.57 -9.64
C SER A 89 8.34 -25.30 -10.29
N PHE A 90 9.50 -25.28 -9.64
CA PHE A 90 10.55 -26.24 -9.91
C PHE A 90 10.00 -27.61 -9.52
N SER A 91 9.39 -28.28 -10.50
CA SER A 91 9.15 -29.71 -10.44
C SER A 91 10.53 -30.36 -10.50
N ALA A 92 11.07 -30.72 -9.35
CA ALA A 92 12.13 -31.71 -9.27
C ALA A 92 11.48 -33.06 -9.57
N ASP A 93 11.41 -33.40 -10.85
CA ASP A 93 11.17 -34.77 -11.30
C ASP A 93 12.49 -35.27 -11.90
N GLU A 94 13.26 -35.91 -11.03
CA GLU A 94 14.32 -36.88 -11.35
C GLU A 94 13.71 -38.04 -12.16
N PRO A 95 14.48 -38.67 -13.08
CA PRO A 95 15.64 -39.50 -12.69
C PRO A 95 16.91 -39.35 -13.53
#